data_AF-A0A934DL93-F1
#
_entry.id   AF-A0A934DL93-F1
#
_cell.length_a   1.000
_cell.length_b   1.000
_cell.length_c   1.000
_cell.angle_alpha   90.00
_cell.angle_beta   90.00
_cell.angle_gamma   90.00
#
_symmetry.space_group_name_H-M   'P 1'
#
loop_
_entity.id
_entity.type
_entity.pdbx_description
1 polymer ?
#
loop_
_entity_poly.entity_id
_entity_poly.type
_entity_poly.pdbx_seq_one_letter_code
_entity_poly.pdbx_strand_id
1 'polypeptide(L)'
;MGGDFHTNYREETLISRLESSRQSAWGRQLMQLGDCADELAQRLALKLVDSKLIETTSQRDVEEQLAGALGELLQAEDFDIQYAIAPLRNLVQRPNRISLYVTAFVIERLINHPKVVDVYGTDEEIYNVVNQEVGRLIR
;
A
#
# COMPACT_ATOMS: atom_id res chain seq x y z
N MET A 1 -8.46 0.79 47.80
CA MET A 1 -7.04 0.51 47.54
C MET A 1 -6.84 0.60 46.03
N GLY A 2 -6.61 1.80 45.52
CA GLY A 2 -6.32 2.00 44.11
C GLY A 2 -4.91 1.48 43.84
N GLY A 3 -4.77 0.56 42.88
CA GLY A 3 -3.46 0.10 42.45
C GLY A 3 -2.67 1.26 41.85
N ASP A 4 -1.45 1.45 42.32
CA ASP A 4 -0.51 2.43 41.78
C ASP A 4 -0.22 2.11 40.32
N PHE A 5 -0.91 2.80 39.41
CA PHE A 5 -0.49 2.94 38.02
C PHE A 5 0.74 3.84 38.00
N HIS A 6 1.91 3.27 38.27
CA HIS A 6 3.17 3.92 37.92
C HIS A 6 3.30 3.89 36.40
N THR A 7 2.67 4.86 35.74
CA THR A 7 2.94 5.10 34.34
C THR A 7 4.41 5.50 34.23
N ASN A 8 5.22 4.61 33.67
CA ASN A 8 6.64 4.81 33.54
C ASN A 8 6.84 5.95 32.54
N TYR A 9 7.00 7.19 33.02
CA TYR A 9 7.14 8.42 32.21
C TYR A 9 8.18 8.29 31.08
N ARG A 10 9.20 7.43 31.27
CA ARG A 10 10.18 7.07 30.25
C ARG A 10 9.57 6.25 29.11
N GLU A 11 8.69 5.30 29.39
CA GLU A 11 7.96 4.52 28.39
C GLU A 11 6.98 5.40 27.61
N GLU A 12 6.22 6.29 28.26
CA GLU A 12 5.34 7.25 27.55
C GLU A 12 6.12 8.19 26.61
N THR A 13 7.28 8.67 27.09
CA THR A 13 8.16 9.53 26.28
C THR A 13 8.77 8.75 25.10
N LEU A 14 9.05 7.46 25.27
CA LEU A 14 9.54 6.59 24.19
C LEU A 14 8.43 6.27 23.18
N ILE A 15 7.22 5.94 23.65
CA ILE A 15 6.05 5.65 22.82
C ILE A 15 5.69 6.86 21.97
N SER A 16 5.55 8.05 22.57
CA SER A 16 5.22 9.29 21.85
C SER A 16 6.26 9.66 20.78
N ARG A 17 7.55 9.44 21.04
CA ARG A 17 8.62 9.63 20.05
C ARG A 17 8.54 8.63 18.90
N LEU A 18 8.27 7.36 19.20
CA LEU A 18 8.11 6.32 18.18
C LEU A 18 6.90 6.60 17.29
N GLU A 19 5.78 7.01 17.87
CA GLU A 19 4.58 7.39 17.13
C GLU A 19 4.82 8.61 16.24
N SER A 20 5.42 9.67 16.79
CA SER A 20 5.79 10.86 16.03
C SER A 20 6.74 10.54 14.88
N SER A 21 7.75 9.68 15.11
CA SER A 21 8.67 9.24 14.06
C SER A 21 7.95 8.42 12.97
N ARG A 22 7.03 7.54 13.35
CA ARG A 22 6.25 6.73 12.40
C ARG A 22 5.33 7.60 11.55
N GLN A 23 4.64 8.55 12.16
CA GLN A 23 3.76 9.48 11.45
C GLN A 23 4.55 10.42 10.54
N SER A 24 5.72 10.89 10.99
CA SER A 24 6.65 11.65 10.15
C SER A 24 7.16 10.85 8.95
N ALA A 25 7.49 9.57 9.14
CA ALA A 25 7.90 8.69 8.05
C ALA A 25 6.77 8.47 7.05
N TRP A 26 5.56 8.19 7.53
CA TRP A 26 4.38 8.05 6.69
C TRP A 26 4.10 9.31 5.86
N GLY A 27 4.14 10.50 6.47
CA GLY A 27 3.96 11.76 5.75
C GLY A 27 4.98 11.97 4.63
N ARG A 28 6.25 11.61 4.86
CA ARG A 28 7.28 11.65 3.81
C ARG A 28 7.00 10.67 2.66
N GLN A 29 6.57 9.46 2.98
CA GLN A 29 6.24 8.46 1.96
C GLN A 29 5.04 8.89 1.11
N LEU A 30 4.01 9.48 1.72
CA LEU A 30 2.89 10.05 0.98
C LEU A 30 3.30 11.23 0.10
N MET A 31 4.18 12.10 0.58
CA MET A 31 4.69 13.21 -0.23
C MET A 31 5.44 12.69 -1.46
N GLN A 32 6.37 11.74 -1.27
CA GLN A 32 7.08 11.10 -2.38
C GLN A 32 6.13 10.38 -3.33
N LEU A 33 5.11 9.71 -2.80
CA LEU A 33 4.08 9.08 -3.62
C LEU A 33 3.35 10.12 -4.48
N GLY A 34 3.01 11.28 -3.93
CA GLY A 34 2.38 12.36 -4.68
C GLY A 34 3.23 12.86 -5.85
N ASP A 35 4.55 12.90 -5.67
CA ASP A 35 5.49 13.33 -6.72
C ASP A 35 5.68 12.28 -7.84
N CYS A 36 5.44 10.99 -7.55
CA CYS A 36 5.72 9.89 -8.47
C CYS A 36 4.54 8.95 -8.74
N ALA A 37 3.30 9.33 -8.39
CA ALA A 37 2.13 8.47 -8.48
C ALA A 37 1.88 7.94 -9.90
N ASP A 38 1.95 8.81 -10.91
CA ASP A 38 1.75 8.44 -12.31
C ASP A 38 2.86 7.49 -12.80
N GLU A 39 4.11 7.79 -12.45
CA GLU A 39 5.25 6.93 -12.79
C GLU A 39 5.12 5.55 -12.11
N LEU A 40 4.72 5.52 -10.84
CA LEU A 40 4.51 4.29 -10.10
C LEU A 40 3.38 3.47 -10.73
N ALA A 41 2.25 4.09 -11.09
CA ALA A 41 1.12 3.42 -11.76
C ALA A 41 1.55 2.77 -13.08
N GLN A 42 2.29 3.51 -13.92
CA GLN A 42 2.81 3.00 -15.18
C GLN A 42 3.73 1.79 -14.97
N ARG A 43 4.67 1.89 -14.02
CA ARG A 43 5.62 0.80 -13.72
C ARG A 43 4.91 -0.42 -13.15
N LEU A 44 3.94 -0.23 -12.27
CA LEU A 44 3.13 -1.31 -11.71
C LEU A 44 2.33 -2.02 -12.80
N ALA A 45 1.62 -1.28 -13.66
CA ALA A 45 0.85 -1.86 -14.75
C ALA A 45 1.72 -2.71 -15.68
N LEU A 46 2.87 -2.18 -16.10
CA LEU A 46 3.85 -2.93 -16.90
C LEU A 46 4.30 -4.20 -16.18
N LYS A 47 4.71 -4.08 -14.92
CA LYS A 47 5.31 -5.20 -14.17
C LYS A 47 4.33 -6.29 -13.81
N LEU A 48 3.09 -5.95 -13.47
CA LEU A 48 2.05 -6.92 -13.17
C LEU A 48 1.66 -7.73 -14.41
N VAL A 49 1.63 -7.11 -15.59
CA VAL A 49 1.39 -7.80 -16.86
C VAL A 49 2.61 -8.62 -17.28
N ASP A 50 3.83 -8.07 -17.23
CA ASP A 50 5.07 -8.77 -17.59
C ASP A 50 5.31 -10.02 -16.74
N SER A 51 5.01 -9.93 -15.43
CA SER A 51 5.12 -11.05 -14.49
C SER A 51 3.98 -12.08 -14.62
N LYS A 52 3.01 -11.83 -15.52
CA LYS A 52 1.82 -12.65 -15.72
C LYS A 52 0.94 -12.79 -14.47
N LEU A 53 1.01 -11.81 -13.57
CA LEU A 53 0.11 -11.71 -12.42
C LEU A 53 -1.23 -11.09 -12.82
N ILE A 54 -1.28 -10.32 -13.91
CA ILE A 54 -2.51 -9.77 -14.45
C ILE A 54 -2.57 -10.09 -15.94
N GLU A 55 -3.68 -10.68 -16.37
CA GLU A 55 -4.04 -10.78 -17.77
C GLU A 55 -5.12 -9.74 -18.08
N THR A 56 -4.88 -8.92 -19.10
CA THR A 56 -5.76 -7.79 -19.43
C THR A 56 -5.88 -7.64 -20.94
N THR A 57 -7.04 -7.15 -21.37
CA THR A 57 -7.29 -6.71 -22.75
C THR A 57 -6.74 -5.32 -23.03
N SER A 58 -6.40 -4.55 -22.00
CA SER A 58 -5.86 -3.20 -22.11
C SER A 58 -4.96 -2.87 -20.92
N GLN A 59 -3.65 -2.79 -21.16
CA GLN A 59 -2.68 -2.37 -20.14
C GLN A 59 -2.90 -0.92 -19.71
N ARG A 60 -3.34 -0.06 -20.65
CA ARG A 60 -3.62 1.34 -20.37
C ARG A 60 -4.75 1.51 -19.35
N ASP A 61 -5.81 0.73 -19.47
CA ASP A 61 -6.90 0.77 -18.49
C ASP A 61 -6.41 0.34 -17.09
N VAL A 62 -5.52 -0.66 -17.02
CA VAL A 62 -4.91 -1.08 -15.74
C VAL A 62 -4.07 0.05 -15.13
N GLU A 63 -3.26 0.72 -15.94
CA GLU A 63 -2.49 1.90 -15.52
C GLU A 63 -3.39 3.02 -15.01
N GLU A 64 -4.45 3.37 -15.72
CA GLU A 64 -5.42 4.40 -15.32
C GLU A 64 -6.13 4.04 -13.99
N GLN A 65 -6.50 2.77 -13.81
CA GLN A 65 -7.07 2.29 -12.54
C GLN A 65 -6.08 2.36 -11.38
N LEU A 66 -4.81 1.99 -11.61
CA LEU A 66 -3.76 2.09 -10.60
C LEU A 66 -3.45 3.54 -10.23
N ALA A 67 -3.38 4.44 -11.21
CA ALA A 67 -3.20 5.88 -10.97
C ALA A 67 -4.36 6.45 -10.15
N GLY A 68 -5.59 6.07 -10.48
CA GLY A 68 -6.78 6.41 -9.70
C GLY A 68 -6.69 5.93 -8.25
N ALA A 69 -6.30 4.67 -8.03
CA ALA A 69 -6.13 4.10 -6.69
C ALA A 69 -5.05 4.82 -5.87
N LEU A 70 -3.92 5.17 -6.49
CA LEU A 70 -2.86 5.95 -5.82
C LEU A 70 -3.33 7.38 -5.51
N GLY A 71 -4.13 7.99 -6.38
CA GLY A 71 -4.79 9.26 -6.13
C GLY A 71 -5.78 9.20 -4.95
N GLU A 72 -6.59 8.15 -4.88
CA GLU A 72 -7.48 7.87 -3.74
C GLU A 72 -6.66 7.72 -2.45
N LEU A 73 -5.56 6.97 -2.47
CA LEU A 73 -4.67 6.78 -1.33
C LEU A 73 -4.09 8.10 -0.79
N LEU A 74 -3.74 9.05 -1.67
CA LEU A 74 -3.20 10.35 -1.27
C LEU A 74 -4.22 11.24 -0.54
N GLN A 75 -5.51 11.02 -0.78
CA GLN A 75 -6.60 11.78 -0.17
C GLN A 75 -7.32 11.01 0.94
N ALA A 76 -7.07 9.71 1.06
CA ALA A 76 -7.76 8.82 2.00
C ALA A 76 -7.41 9.13 3.45
N GLU A 77 -8.40 8.99 4.34
CA GLU A 77 -8.17 9.07 5.77
C GLU A 77 -7.42 7.82 6.28
N ASP A 78 -6.71 7.94 7.40
CA ASP A 78 -5.96 6.82 7.96
C ASP A 78 -6.86 5.60 8.23
N PHE A 79 -8.10 5.83 8.67
CA PHE A 79 -9.07 4.78 8.90
C PHE A 79 -9.40 3.99 7.62
N ASP A 80 -9.67 4.68 6.51
CA ASP A 80 -10.01 4.05 5.23
C ASP A 80 -8.85 3.20 4.71
N ILE A 81 -7.62 3.71 4.83
CA ILE A 81 -6.41 2.98 4.46
C ILE A 81 -6.27 1.72 5.32
N GLN A 82 -6.45 1.85 6.64
CA GLN A 82 -6.37 0.72 7.57
C GLN A 82 -7.45 -0.33 7.32
N TYR A 83 -8.66 0.11 6.96
CA TYR A 83 -9.76 -0.76 6.60
C TYR A 83 -9.45 -1.54 5.32
N ALA A 84 -9.02 -0.85 4.26
CA ALA A 84 -8.65 -1.47 2.98
C ALA A 84 -7.54 -2.53 3.13
N ILE A 85 -6.51 -2.26 3.94
CA ILE A 85 -5.41 -3.23 4.14
C ILE A 85 -5.69 -4.29 5.20
N ALA A 86 -6.84 -4.24 5.88
CA ALA A 86 -7.16 -5.16 6.98
C ALA A 86 -7.03 -6.64 6.62
N PRO A 87 -7.49 -7.11 5.43
CA PRO A 87 -7.38 -8.52 5.04
C PRO A 87 -5.93 -8.98 4.86
N LEU A 88 -5.03 -8.08 4.48
CA LEU A 88 -3.63 -8.40 4.11
C LEU A 88 -2.60 -8.01 5.18
N ARG A 89 -3.03 -7.51 6.35
CA ARG A 89 -2.11 -6.97 7.38
C ARG A 89 -1.04 -7.96 7.86
N ASN A 90 -1.33 -9.26 7.79
CA ASN A 90 -0.43 -10.33 8.23
C ASN A 90 0.24 -11.07 7.06
N LEU A 91 0.14 -10.54 5.83
CA LEU A 91 0.66 -11.18 4.63
C LEU A 91 2.18 -11.38 4.69
N VAL A 92 2.91 -10.40 5.23
CA VAL A 92 4.37 -10.45 5.41
C VAL A 92 4.78 -9.89 6.78
N GLN A 93 5.99 -10.24 7.24
CA GLN A 93 6.50 -9.84 8.56
C GLN A 93 6.69 -8.33 8.73
N ARG A 94 7.06 -7.61 7.65
CA ARG A 94 7.31 -6.16 7.67
C ARG A 94 6.65 -5.52 6.44
N PRO A 95 5.33 -5.32 6.48
CA PRO A 95 4.62 -4.81 5.33
C PRO A 95 4.87 -3.32 5.10
N ASN A 96 4.99 -2.93 3.83
CA ASN A 96 4.88 -1.54 3.41
C ASN A 96 3.39 -1.20 3.24
N ARG A 97 2.95 -0.11 3.85
CA ARG A 97 1.53 0.29 3.88
C ARG A 97 0.97 0.64 2.50
N ILE A 98 1.76 1.31 1.67
CA ILE A 98 1.40 1.63 0.27
C ILE A 98 1.27 0.34 -0.52
N SER A 99 2.25 -0.57 -0.38
CA SER A 99 2.22 -1.85 -1.09
C SER A 99 1.06 -2.74 -0.68
N LEU A 100 0.70 -2.78 0.60
CA LEU A 100 -0.51 -3.48 1.06
C LEU A 100 -1.77 -2.88 0.45
N TYR A 101 -1.88 -1.54 0.40
CA TYR A 101 -3.03 -0.86 -0.17
C TYR A 101 -3.20 -1.19 -1.66
N VAL A 102 -2.12 -1.08 -2.43
CA VAL A 102 -2.14 -1.42 -3.87
C VAL A 102 -2.43 -2.90 -4.08
N THR A 103 -1.88 -3.79 -3.24
CA THR A 103 -2.18 -5.24 -3.33
C THR A 103 -3.66 -5.50 -3.07
N ALA A 104 -4.23 -4.90 -2.02
CA ALA A 104 -5.65 -4.98 -1.72
C ALA A 104 -6.51 -4.47 -2.89
N PHE A 105 -6.12 -3.33 -3.48
CA PHE A 105 -6.80 -2.80 -4.65
C PHE A 105 -6.79 -3.78 -5.84
N VAL A 106 -5.65 -4.43 -6.11
CA VAL A 106 -5.52 -5.40 -7.20
C VAL A 106 -6.47 -6.59 -6.99
N ILE A 107 -6.45 -7.19 -5.80
CA ILE A 107 -7.22 -8.41 -5.52
C ILE A 107 -8.71 -8.15 -5.29
N GLU A 108 -9.11 -6.97 -4.81
CA GLU A 108 -10.52 -6.69 -4.48
C GLU A 108 -11.24 -5.91 -5.57
N ARG A 109 -10.57 -4.96 -6.22
CA ARG A 109 -11.20 -4.03 -7.16
C ARG A 109 -10.78 -4.30 -8.61
N LEU A 110 -9.49 -4.42 -8.86
CA LEU A 110 -8.97 -4.57 -10.21
C LEU A 110 -9.40 -5.89 -10.86
N ILE A 111 -9.48 -6.98 -10.09
CA ILE A 111 -9.98 -8.28 -10.58
C ILE A 111 -11.40 -8.19 -11.19
N ASN A 112 -12.21 -7.24 -10.72
CA ASN A 112 -13.58 -7.03 -11.18
C ASN A 112 -13.68 -6.03 -12.34
N HIS A 113 -12.56 -5.49 -12.82
CA HIS A 113 -12.56 -4.50 -13.88
C HIS A 113 -12.84 -5.14 -15.25
N PRO A 114 -13.74 -4.61 -16.11
CA PRO A 114 -14.13 -5.24 -17.37
C PRO A 114 -13.00 -5.49 -18.37
N LYS A 115 -11.87 -4.79 -18.21
CA LYS A 115 -10.68 -4.94 -19.06
C LYS A 115 -9.70 -5.98 -18.54
N VAL A 116 -9.80 -6.35 -17.27
CA VAL A 116 -9.00 -7.41 -16.65
C VAL A 116 -9.68 -8.73 -16.95
N VAL A 117 -8.92 -9.64 -17.56
CA VAL A 117 -9.37 -10.98 -17.90
C VAL A 117 -9.30 -11.86 -16.67
N ASP A 118 -8.15 -11.84 -15.99
CA ASP A 118 -7.93 -12.59 -14.75
C ASP A 118 -6.74 -12.01 -13.95
N VAL A 119 -6.68 -12.34 -12.66
CA VAL A 119 -5.56 -12.04 -11.75
C VAL A 119 -5.01 -13.36 -11.23
N TYR A 120 -3.71 -13.58 -11.44
CA TYR A 120 -3.01 -14.82 -11.09
C TYR A 120 -1.98 -14.60 -10.00
N GLY A 121 -1.51 -15.73 -9.44
CA GLY A 121 -0.52 -15.76 -8.38
C GLY A 121 -1.13 -15.69 -6.99
N THR A 122 -0.27 -15.79 -5.99
CA THR A 122 -0.64 -15.62 -4.58
C THR A 122 -0.62 -14.14 -4.19
N ASP A 123 -1.36 -13.78 -3.15
CA ASP A 123 -1.33 -12.43 -2.57
C ASP A 123 0.11 -11.98 -2.25
N GLU A 124 0.95 -12.92 -1.79
CA GLU A 124 2.36 -12.65 -1.48
C GLU A 124 3.19 -12.35 -2.74
N GLU A 125 2.96 -13.06 -3.85
CA GLU A 125 3.62 -12.79 -5.14
C GLU A 125 3.23 -11.41 -5.69
N ILE A 126 1.93 -11.07 -5.65
CA ILE A 126 1.44 -9.74 -6.05
C ILE A 126 2.07 -8.68 -5.18
N TYR A 127 2.02 -8.86 -3.85
CA TYR A 127 2.64 -7.94 -2.90
C TYR A 127 4.14 -7.75 -3.16
N ASN A 128 4.87 -8.83 -3.44
CA ASN A 128 6.31 -8.76 -3.68
C ASN A 128 6.64 -7.94 -4.93
N VAL A 129 5.90 -8.10 -6.03
CA VAL A 129 6.09 -7.29 -7.25
C VAL A 129 5.76 -5.83 -6.97
N VAL A 130 4.64 -5.56 -6.31
CA VAL A 130 4.22 -4.20 -5.94
C VAL A 130 5.26 -3.53 -5.03
N ASN A 131 5.71 -4.23 -3.98
CA ASN A 131 6.66 -3.71 -3.01
C ASN A 131 8.05 -3.44 -3.62
N GLN A 132 8.46 -4.23 -4.62
CA GLN A 132 9.69 -3.95 -5.35
C GLN A 132 9.62 -2.64 -6.14
N GLU A 133 8.51 -2.34 -6.82
CA GLU A 133 8.36 -1.09 -7.56
C GLU A 133 8.20 0.11 -6.62
N VAL A 134 7.39 -0.03 -5.55
CA VAL A 134 7.25 1.00 -4.51
C VAL A 134 8.61 1.33 -3.89
N GLY A 135 9.38 0.32 -3.48
CA GLY A 135 10.69 0.52 -2.83
C GLY A 135 11.78 1.13 -3.74
N ARG A 136 11.57 1.15 -5.06
CA ARG A 136 12.49 1.84 -6.00
C ARG A 136 12.24 3.35 -6.04
N LEU A 137 11.01 3.79 -5.85
CA LEU A 137 10.61 5.19 -5.96
C LEU A 137 10.44 5.87 -4.60
N ILE A 138 10.01 5.12 -3.59
CA ILE A 138 9.60 5.64 -2.27
C ILE A 138 10.46 4.97 -1.20
N ARG A 139 11.03 5.76 -0.29
CA ARG A 139 11.88 5.30 0.83
C ARG A 139 11.30 5.69 2.18
#